data_AF-A0A1Q5DGW2-F1
#
_entry.id   AF-A0A1Q5DGW2-F1
#
_cell.length_a   1.000
_cell.length_b   1.000
_cell.length_c   1.000
_cell.angle_alpha   90.00
_cell.angle_beta   90.00
_cell.angle_gamma   90.00
#
_symmetry.space_group_name_H-M   'P 1'
#
loop_
_entity.id
_entity.type
_entity.pdbx_description
1 polymer ?
#
loop_
_entity_poly.entity_id
_entity_poly.type
_entity_poly.pdbx_seq_one_letter_code
_entity_poly.pdbx_strand_id
1 'polypeptide(L)'
;MPWTKKAAAQLATELSAAAATQASAAKEGRLAAATSTDPLTRAQNTAAARLLSEQATDLHATAAAIRDGDDPDSLGYADSHRFYH
;
A
#
# COMPACT_ATOMS: atom_id res chain seq x y z
N MET A 1 4.11 11.75 -21.80
CA MET A 1 4.43 10.49 -22.50
C MET A 1 3.69 9.40 -21.76
N PRO A 2 3.03 8.46 -22.44
CA PRO A 2 2.29 7.38 -21.77
C PRO A 2 3.24 6.45 -21.02
N TRP A 3 2.78 5.87 -19.92
CA TRP A 3 3.51 4.85 -19.16
C TRP A 3 3.97 3.71 -20.08
N THR A 4 5.23 3.31 -19.96
CA THR A 4 5.69 2.09 -20.63
C THR A 4 5.15 0.86 -19.90
N LYS A 5 4.88 -0.24 -20.64
CA LYS A 5 4.45 -1.52 -20.02
C LYS A 5 5.39 -1.99 -18.91
N LYS A 6 6.70 -1.75 -19.08
CA LYS A 6 7.72 -2.09 -18.09
C LYS A 6 7.61 -1.23 -16.83
N ALA A 7 7.45 0.09 -16.99
CA ALA A 7 7.30 1.01 -15.87
C ALA A 7 6.00 0.71 -15.08
N ALA A 8 4.89 0.47 -15.77
CA ALA A 8 3.61 0.13 -15.14
C ALA A 8 3.71 -1.20 -14.34
N ALA A 9 4.34 -2.23 -14.92
CA ALA A 9 4.57 -3.50 -14.22
C ALA A 9 5.48 -3.34 -13.00
N GLN A 10 6.50 -2.48 -13.09
CA GLN A 10 7.38 -2.17 -11.96
C GLN A 10 6.61 -1.46 -10.84
N LEU A 11 5.83 -0.42 -11.17
CA LEU A 11 5.00 0.28 -10.20
C LEU A 11 4.01 -0.68 -9.51
N ALA A 12 3.31 -1.54 -10.26
CA ALA A 12 2.41 -2.53 -9.68
C ALA A 12 3.12 -3.50 -8.72
N THR A 13 4.38 -3.82 -8.99
CA THR A 13 5.22 -4.66 -8.11
C THR A 13 5.60 -3.90 -6.84
N GLU A 14 6.00 -2.64 -6.96
CA GLU A 14 6.33 -1.77 -5.82
C GLU A 14 5.11 -1.55 -4.91
N LEU A 15 3.93 -1.30 -5.49
CA LEU A 15 2.67 -1.17 -4.76
C LEU A 15 2.29 -2.46 -4.04
N SER A 16 2.48 -3.62 -4.67
CA SER A 16 2.25 -4.92 -4.02
C SER A 16 3.22 -5.17 -2.86
N ALA A 17 4.48 -4.75 -3.00
CA ALA A 17 5.46 -4.85 -1.92
C ALA A 17 5.11 -3.90 -0.76
N ALA A 18 4.70 -2.67 -1.07
CA ALA A 18 4.22 -1.71 -0.07
C ALA A 18 2.99 -2.25 0.67
N ALA A 19 2.02 -2.83 -0.06
CA ALA A 19 0.85 -3.48 0.53
C ALA A 19 1.23 -4.60 1.51
N ALA A 20 2.21 -5.44 1.14
CA ALA A 20 2.71 -6.49 2.01
C ALA A 20 3.35 -5.94 3.30
N THR A 21 4.12 -4.85 3.20
CA THR A 21 4.68 -4.14 4.36
C THR A 21 3.57 -3.62 5.27
N GLN A 22 2.54 -2.95 4.72
CA GLN A 22 1.42 -2.45 5.52
C GLN A 22 0.63 -3.58 6.18
N ALA A 23 0.42 -4.70 5.48
CA ALA A 23 -0.23 -5.88 6.04
C ALA A 23 0.57 -6.51 7.19
N SER A 24 1.90 -6.53 7.10
CA SER A 24 2.78 -6.98 8.20
C SER A 24 2.68 -6.04 9.40
N ALA A 25 2.78 -4.74 9.18
CA ALA A 25 2.64 -3.73 10.24
C ALA A 25 1.25 -3.79 10.91
N ALA A 26 0.19 -4.05 10.14
CA ALA A 26 -1.15 -4.27 10.68
C ALA A 26 -1.24 -5.53 11.56
N LYS A 27 -0.54 -6.61 11.19
CA LYS A 27 -0.45 -7.82 12.00
C LYS A 27 0.29 -7.55 13.32
N GLU A 28 1.40 -6.82 13.26
CA GLU A 28 2.16 -6.40 14.44
C GLU A 28 1.32 -5.50 15.36
N GLY A 29 0.60 -4.53 14.80
CA GLY A 29 -0.32 -3.67 15.55
C GLY A 29 -1.45 -4.45 16.24
N ARG A 30 -2.03 -5.46 15.58
CA ARG A 30 -3.01 -6.36 16.22
C ARG A 30 -2.41 -7.16 17.37
N LEU A 31 -1.18 -7.65 17.20
CA LEU A 31 -0.48 -8.35 18.28
C LEU A 31 -0.20 -7.42 19.46
N ALA A 32 0.27 -6.20 19.19
CA ALA A 32 0.52 -5.18 20.22
C ALA A 32 -0.77 -4.74 20.95
N ALA A 33 -1.90 -4.67 20.25
CA ALA A 33 -3.20 -4.43 20.87
C ALA A 33 -3.60 -5.59 21.81
N ALA A 34 -3.43 -6.83 21.35
CA ALA A 34 -3.81 -8.03 22.10
C ALA A 34 -2.98 -8.23 23.38
N THR A 35 -1.71 -7.82 23.37
CA THR A 35 -0.80 -7.96 24.51
C THR A 35 -0.82 -6.77 25.47
N SER A 36 -1.35 -5.61 25.05
CA SER A 36 -1.40 -4.43 25.91
C SER A 36 -2.47 -4.54 26.99
N THR A 37 -2.08 -4.22 28.22
CA THR A 37 -2.98 -4.12 29.39
C THR A 37 -3.61 -2.74 29.54
N ASP A 38 -3.03 -1.71 28.91
CA ASP A 38 -3.57 -0.35 28.90
C ASP A 38 -4.70 -0.21 27.85
N PRO A 39 -5.94 0.15 28.25
CA PRO A 39 -7.06 0.30 27.33
C PRO A 39 -6.82 1.34 26.23
N LEU A 40 -6.13 2.45 26.53
CA LEU A 40 -5.86 3.50 25.55
C LEU A 40 -4.90 3.00 24.47
N THR A 41 -3.76 2.42 24.87
CA THR A 41 -2.78 1.82 23.96
C THR A 41 -3.42 0.70 23.13
N ARG A 42 -4.28 -0.13 23.72
CA ARG A 42 -5.02 -1.17 22.98
C ARG A 42 -5.89 -0.57 21.88
N ALA A 43 -6.66 0.47 22.20
CA ALA A 43 -7.53 1.13 21.24
C ALA A 43 -6.72 1.79 20.11
N GLN A 44 -5.62 2.46 20.44
CA GLN A 44 -4.72 3.08 19.46
C GLN A 44 -4.09 2.05 18.52
N ASN A 45 -3.55 0.95 19.07
CA ASN A 45 -2.96 -0.12 18.26
C ASN A 45 -4.00 -0.81 17.37
N THR A 46 -5.23 -0.98 17.86
CA THR A 46 -6.34 -1.54 17.06
C THR A 46 -6.71 -0.61 15.90
N ALA A 47 -6.84 0.69 16.16
CA ALA A 47 -7.15 1.68 15.14
C ALA A 47 -6.02 1.79 14.09
N ALA A 48 -4.76 1.84 14.52
CA ALA A 48 -3.62 1.86 13.63
C ALA A 48 -3.56 0.60 12.75
N ALA A 49 -3.75 -0.59 13.34
CA ALA A 49 -3.77 -1.84 12.59
C ALA A 49 -4.88 -1.89 11.55
N ARG A 50 -6.06 -1.31 11.86
CA ARG A 50 -7.15 -1.20 10.90
C ARG A 50 -6.79 -0.30 9.72
N LEU A 51 -6.26 0.89 9.99
CA LEU A 51 -5.81 1.83 8.95
C LEU A 51 -4.76 1.21 8.02
N LEU A 52 -3.77 0.53 8.59
CA LEU A 52 -2.73 -0.16 7.83
C LEU A 52 -3.31 -1.30 6.98
N SER A 53 -4.34 -2.01 7.48
CA SER A 53 -5.02 -3.05 6.72
C SER A 53 -5.80 -2.47 5.54
N GLU A 54 -6.51 -1.37 5.75
CA GLU A 54 -7.25 -0.65 4.71
C GLU A 54 -6.28 -0.14 3.63
N GLN A 55 -5.17 0.48 4.02
CA GLN A 55 -4.10 0.90 3.11
C GLN A 55 -3.50 -0.27 2.31
N ALA A 56 -3.27 -1.42 2.95
CA ALA A 56 -2.78 -2.61 2.26
C ALA A 56 -3.76 -3.09 1.18
N THR A 57 -5.07 -3.09 1.48
CA THR A 57 -6.11 -3.45 0.53
C THR A 57 -6.15 -2.48 -0.65
N ASP A 58 -6.10 -1.17 -0.41
CA ASP A 58 -6.13 -0.16 -1.47
C ASP A 58 -4.91 -0.25 -2.39
N LEU A 59 -3.72 -0.45 -1.82
CA LEU A 59 -2.49 -0.65 -2.58
C LEU A 59 -2.54 -1.94 -3.42
N HIS A 60 -3.10 -3.03 -2.88
CA HIS A 60 -3.30 -4.26 -3.66
C HIS A 60 -4.30 -4.07 -4.80
N ALA A 61 -5.41 -3.39 -4.56
CA ALA A 61 -6.41 -3.09 -5.58
C ALA A 61 -5.81 -2.23 -6.70
N THR A 62 -5.04 -1.20 -6.34
CA THR A 62 -4.32 -0.34 -7.30
C THR A 62 -3.29 -1.14 -8.11
N ALA A 63 -2.52 -2.01 -7.45
CA ALA A 63 -1.55 -2.86 -8.13
C ALA A 63 -2.22 -3.84 -9.11
N ALA A 64 -3.38 -4.39 -8.75
CA ALA A 64 -4.17 -5.26 -9.63
C ALA A 64 -4.69 -4.48 -10.85
N ALA A 65 -5.29 -3.32 -10.64
CA ALA A 65 -5.77 -2.45 -11.72
C ALA A 65 -4.68 -2.14 -12.75
N ILE A 66 -3.47 -1.76 -12.29
CA ILE A 66 -2.33 -1.49 -13.19
C ILE A 66 -1.89 -2.75 -13.94
N ARG A 67 -1.94 -3.94 -13.33
CA ARG A 67 -1.63 -5.22 -14.01
C ARG A 67 -2.68 -5.57 -15.06
N ASP A 68 -3.94 -5.24 -14.80
CA ASP A 68 -5.07 -5.47 -15.70
C ASP A 68 -5.09 -4.47 -16.87
N GLY A 69 -4.28 -3.42 -16.79
CA GLY A 69 -4.00 -2.49 -17.88
C GLY A 69 -4.47 -1.05 -17.64
N ASP A 70 -4.92 -0.73 -16.43
CA ASP A 70 -5.27 0.65 -16.08
C ASP A 70 -4.03 1.55 -16.13
N ASP A 71 -4.22 2.76 -16.65
CA ASP A 71 -3.16 3.77 -16.76
C ASP A 71 -2.83 4.33 -15.36
N PRO A 72 -1.59 4.19 -14.88
CA PRO A 72 -1.22 4.68 -13.55
C PRO A 72 -1.42 6.19 -13.37
N ASP A 73 -1.32 7.00 -14.43
CA ASP A 73 -1.61 8.44 -14.37
C ASP A 73 -3.07 8.70 -13.95
N SER A 74 -4.01 7.87 -14.42
CA SER A 74 -5.44 7.95 -14.05
C SER A 74 -5.71 7.56 -12.59
N LEU A 75 -4.77 6.82 -11.98
CA LEU A 75 -4.78 6.43 -10.57
C LEU A 75 -3.98 7.41 -9.69
N GLY A 76 -3.47 8.51 -10.26
CA GLY A 76 -2.74 9.56 -9.55
C GLY A 76 -1.23 9.35 -9.42
N TYR A 77 -0.65 8.35 -10.12
CA TYR A 77 0.80 8.11 -10.14
C TYR A 77 1.43 8.82 -11.34
N ALA A 78 2.28 9.80 -11.08
CA ALA A 78 3.07 10.43 -12.14
C ALA A 78 4.28 9.57 -12.50
N ASP A 79 4.59 9.41 -13.78
CA ASP A 79 5.85 8.82 -14.24
C ASP A 79 7.04 9.69 -13.77
N SER A 80 7.73 9.25 -12.72
CA SER A 80 8.83 9.96 -12.08
C SER A 80 10.16 9.82 -12.83
N HIS A 81 10.22 9.08 -13.95
CA HIS A 81 11.38 9.10 -14.85
C HIS A 81 11.51 10.41 -15.66
N ARG A 82 10.64 11.39 -15.41
CA ARG A 82 10.55 12.67 -16.12
C ARG A 82 11.65 13.70 -15.79
N PHE A 83 12.54 13.46 -14.82
CA PHE A 83 13.49 14.48 -14.32
C PHE A 83 14.98 14.18 -14.53
N TYR A 84 15.36 13.13 -15.25
CA TYR A 84 16.76 12.90 -15.64
C TYR A 84 16.95 13.05 -17.16
N HIS A 85 17.00 14.29 -17.63
CA HIS A 85 17.57 14.66 -18.92
C HIS A 85 18.32 15.98 -18.79
#